data_AF-A0A3D8K444-F1
#
_entry.id   AF-A0A3D8K444-F1
#
_cell.length_a   1.000
_cell.length_b   1.000
_cell.length_c   1.000
_cell.angle_alpha   90.00
_cell.angle_beta   90.00
_cell.angle_gamma   90.00
#
_symmetry.space_group_name_H-M   'P 1'
#
loop_
_entity.id
_entity.type
_entity.pdbx_description
1 polymer ?
#
loop_
_entity_poly.entity_id
_entity_poly.type
_entity_poly.pdbx_seq_one_letter_code
_entity_poly.pdbx_strand_id
1 'polypeptide(L)'
;MAGILIIAHAPLASALKECVAHIYGGLPARIGAIDVLPDCDPVQIVALAHSEIDRLREENGILVLTDMFGATPANIASRLATLPGVRVLAGVNLPMLVRGVCYRTCDLDTLVDKALAGAAKGVHAIGPLVAQTDGCKPAGEAECAPPGVPIVTPSNLSTAAPSEAACPSACGANPNGNPR
;
A
#
# COMPACT_ATOMS: atom_id res chain seq x y z
N MET A 1 -6.48 20.80 -11.34
CA MET A 1 -5.26 19.97 -11.18
C MET A 1 -5.52 18.85 -10.20
N ALA A 2 -5.02 17.65 -10.44
CA ALA A 2 -5.21 16.52 -9.54
C ALA A 2 -4.49 16.78 -8.20
N GLY A 3 -5.14 16.40 -7.10
CA GLY A 3 -4.52 16.35 -5.78
C GLY A 3 -3.75 15.04 -5.60
N ILE A 4 -2.70 15.06 -4.76
CA ILE A 4 -1.91 13.87 -4.43
C ILE A 4 -1.99 13.66 -2.93
N LEU A 5 -2.37 12.46 -2.51
CA LEU A 5 -2.40 12.06 -1.10
C LEU A 5 -1.46 10.86 -0.89
N ILE A 6 -0.49 10.99 0.00
CA ILE A 6 0.42 9.91 0.36
C ILE A 6 -0.07 9.27 1.66
N ILE A 7 -0.26 7.95 1.68
CA ILE A 7 -0.64 7.19 2.88
C ILE A 7 0.36 6.05 3.04
N ALA A 8 1.24 6.14 4.04
CA ALA A 8 2.31 5.17 4.27
C ALA A 8 2.54 5.00 5.77
N HIS A 9 3.34 4.00 6.17
CA HIS A 9 3.75 3.90 7.57
C HIS A 9 4.52 5.14 8.02
N ALA A 10 4.34 5.52 9.27
CA ALA A 10 5.09 6.64 9.85
C ALA A 10 6.61 6.36 9.85
N PRO A 11 7.47 7.34 9.52
CA PRO A 11 7.19 8.71 9.03
C PRO A 11 7.35 8.85 7.50
N LEU A 12 7.16 7.77 6.73
CA LEU A 12 7.49 7.73 5.31
C LEU A 12 6.63 8.67 4.47
N ALA A 13 5.33 8.83 4.79
CA ALA A 13 4.45 9.68 3.99
C ALA A 13 4.88 11.14 4.08
N SER A 14 5.15 11.62 5.30
CA SER A 14 5.64 12.99 5.51
C SER A 14 7.02 13.21 4.93
N ALA A 15 7.94 12.25 5.08
CA ALA A 15 9.28 12.35 4.50
C ALA A 15 9.23 12.47 2.97
N LEU A 16 8.41 11.68 2.29
CA LEU A 16 8.23 11.77 0.83
C LEU A 16 7.67 13.13 0.39
N LYS A 17 6.71 13.68 1.15
CA LYS A 17 6.16 15.03 0.91
C LYS A 17 7.23 16.11 1.09
N GLU A 18 8.08 16.00 2.10
CA GLU A 18 9.20 16.91 2.34
C GLU A 18 10.25 16.83 1.22
N CYS A 19 10.59 15.63 0.75
CA CYS A 19 11.47 15.47 -0.40
C CYS A 19 10.93 16.18 -1.66
N VAL A 20 9.63 16.08 -1.93
CA VAL A 20 8.99 16.82 -3.02
C VAL A 20 9.12 18.32 -2.80
N ALA A 21 8.84 18.81 -1.59
CA ALA A 21 9.00 20.24 -1.28
C ALA A 21 10.44 20.72 -1.50
N HIS A 22 11.42 19.91 -1.11
CA HIS A 22 12.84 20.21 -1.33
C HIS A 22 13.18 20.31 -2.83
N ILE A 23 12.73 19.35 -3.64
CA ILE A 23 12.98 19.31 -5.09
C ILE A 23 12.42 20.54 -5.81
N TYR A 24 11.21 20.99 -5.43
CA TYR A 24 10.53 22.11 -6.08
C TYR A 24 10.80 23.48 -5.42
N GLY A 25 11.65 23.55 -4.39
CA GLY A 25 11.93 24.80 -3.66
C GLY A 25 10.75 25.33 -2.84
N GLY A 26 9.80 24.46 -2.50
CA GLY A 26 8.55 24.75 -1.83
C GLY A 26 7.55 23.62 -2.08
N LEU A 27 6.57 23.45 -1.18
CA LEU A 27 5.57 22.39 -1.34
C LEU A 27 4.56 22.79 -2.42
N PRO A 28 4.44 22.04 -3.54
CA PRO A 28 3.39 22.29 -4.51
C PRO A 28 2.01 22.16 -3.85
N ALA A 29 1.07 23.01 -4.25
CA ALA A 29 -0.30 23.00 -3.70
C ALA A 29 -0.94 21.61 -3.84
N ARG A 30 -1.86 21.27 -2.93
CA ARG A 30 -2.67 20.03 -2.96
C ARG A 30 -1.85 18.74 -2.96
N ILE A 31 -0.82 18.71 -2.12
CA ILE A 31 -0.11 17.49 -1.74
C ILE A 31 -0.31 17.27 -0.23
N GLY A 32 -0.96 16.15 0.12
CA GLY A 32 -1.19 15.70 1.49
C GLY A 32 -0.37 14.46 1.82
N ALA A 33 -0.17 14.22 3.12
CA ALA A 33 0.48 13.03 3.63
C ALA A 33 -0.22 12.60 4.92
N ILE A 34 -0.40 11.29 5.09
CA ILE A 34 -0.93 10.66 6.30
C ILE A 34 0.07 9.56 6.68
N ASP A 35 0.71 9.75 7.82
CA ASP A 35 1.55 8.73 8.45
C ASP A 35 0.69 7.80 9.31
N VAL A 36 0.73 6.52 8.97
CA VAL A 36 0.00 5.46 9.68
C VAL A 36 0.91 4.93 10.79
N LEU A 37 0.52 5.19 12.04
CA LEU A 37 1.21 4.69 13.22
C LEU A 37 0.83 3.22 13.51
N PRO A 38 1.70 2.43 14.17
CA PRO A 38 1.42 1.02 14.45
C PRO A 38 0.15 0.76 15.27
N ASP A 39 -0.20 1.69 16.15
CA ASP A 39 -1.30 1.63 17.11
C ASP A 39 -2.54 2.43 16.67
N CYS A 40 -2.54 2.98 15.46
CA CYS A 40 -3.68 3.76 14.97
C CYS A 40 -4.91 2.87 14.71
N ASP A 41 -6.10 3.44 14.95
CA ASP A 41 -7.36 2.83 14.54
C ASP A 41 -7.58 3.08 13.02
N PRO A 42 -7.60 2.02 12.18
CA PRO A 42 -7.79 2.18 10.74
C PRO A 42 -9.09 2.90 10.36
N VAL A 43 -10.14 2.82 11.18
CA VAL A 43 -11.41 3.51 10.92
C VAL A 43 -11.22 5.02 11.00
N GLN A 44 -10.49 5.49 12.00
CA GLN A 44 -10.17 6.90 12.16
C GLN A 44 -9.28 7.40 11.02
N ILE A 45 -8.30 6.60 10.60
CA ILE A 45 -7.42 6.98 9.49
C ILE A 45 -8.18 7.03 8.15
N VAL A 46 -9.14 6.13 7.92
CA VAL A 46 -10.03 6.21 6.74
C VAL A 46 -10.83 7.51 6.77
N ALA A 47 -11.43 7.87 7.90
CA ALA A 47 -12.17 9.13 8.04
C ALA A 47 -11.28 10.36 7.79
N LEU A 48 -10.05 10.36 8.33
CA LEU A 48 -9.05 11.39 8.06
C LEU A 48 -8.70 11.45 6.57
N ALA A 49 -8.50 10.30 5.92
CA ALA A 49 -8.18 10.25 4.50
C ALA A 49 -9.32 10.76 3.62
N HIS A 50 -10.58 10.54 3.99
CA HIS A 50 -11.72 11.16 3.32
C HIS A 50 -11.68 12.70 3.44
N SER A 51 -11.47 13.23 4.65
CA SER A 51 -11.35 14.66 4.87
C SER A 51 -10.19 15.28 4.06
N GLU A 52 -9.04 14.60 4.01
CA GLU A 52 -7.91 15.04 3.20
C GLU A 52 -8.20 14.98 1.70
N ILE A 53 -8.89 13.95 1.22
CA ILE A 53 -9.36 13.88 -0.18
C ILE A 53 -10.22 15.10 -0.50
N ASP A 54 -11.20 15.43 0.34
CA ASP A 54 -12.10 16.56 0.11
C ASP A 54 -11.35 17.89 0.10
N ARG A 55 -10.37 18.06 0.99
CA ARG A 55 -9.51 19.26 1.04
C ARG A 55 -8.62 19.40 -0.20
N LEU A 56 -8.13 18.28 -0.74
CA LEU A 56 -7.16 18.26 -1.84
C LEU A 56 -7.84 18.30 -3.22
N ARG A 57 -9.06 17.79 -3.34
CA ARG A 57 -9.76 17.52 -4.60
C ARG A 57 -10.08 18.81 -5.38
N GLU A 58 -9.95 18.69 -6.70
CA GLU A 58 -10.50 19.60 -7.72
C GLU A 58 -11.10 18.75 -8.85
N GLU A 59 -11.31 19.35 -10.01
CA GLU A 59 -11.94 18.75 -11.19
C GLU A 59 -11.20 17.52 -11.74
N ASN A 60 -9.86 17.46 -11.66
CA ASN A 60 -9.06 16.35 -12.20
C ASN A 60 -8.98 15.12 -11.27
N GLY A 61 -9.64 15.14 -10.10
CA GLY A 61 -9.64 14.02 -9.15
C GLY A 61 -8.41 13.94 -8.24
N ILE A 62 -8.16 12.75 -7.69
CA ILE A 62 -7.11 12.47 -6.70
C ILE A 62 -6.29 11.23 -7.09
N LEU A 63 -4.98 11.34 -6.96
CA LEU A 63 -4.05 10.23 -6.94
C LEU A 63 -3.61 9.93 -5.50
N VAL A 64 -3.99 8.76 -4.98
CA VAL A 64 -3.51 8.25 -3.69
C VAL A 64 -2.31 7.35 -3.93
N LEU A 65 -1.25 7.54 -3.14
CA LEU A 65 0.00 6.78 -3.21
C LEU A 65 0.24 6.09 -1.88
N THR A 66 0.59 4.81 -1.90
CA THR A 66 0.92 4.03 -0.70
C THR A 66 2.25 3.30 -0.84
N ASP A 67 2.87 2.98 0.28
CA ASP A 67 4.23 2.43 0.35
C ASP A 67 4.32 1.00 -0.16
N MET A 68 3.54 0.07 0.41
CA MET A 68 3.59 -1.34 0.05
C MET A 68 2.20 -1.97 0.00
N PHE A 69 1.98 -2.80 -1.01
CA PHE A 69 0.76 -3.59 -1.11
C PHE A 69 0.68 -4.62 0.02
N GLY A 70 -0.54 -4.87 0.52
CA GLY A 70 -0.79 -5.85 1.58
C GLY A 70 -0.57 -5.35 3.02
N ALA A 71 -0.18 -4.08 3.21
CA ALA A 71 -0.06 -3.49 4.54
C ALA A 71 -1.26 -2.62 4.93
N THR A 72 -1.32 -2.21 6.20
CA THR A 72 -2.39 -1.34 6.74
C THR A 72 -2.61 -0.07 5.91
N PRO A 73 -1.57 0.70 5.50
CA PRO A 73 -1.76 1.85 4.63
C PRO A 73 -2.45 1.51 3.30
N ALA A 74 -2.07 0.41 2.64
CA ALA A 74 -2.68 -0.02 1.39
C ALA A 74 -4.13 -0.49 1.57
N ASN A 75 -4.46 -1.13 2.69
CA ASN A 75 -5.83 -1.52 3.03
C ASN A 75 -6.74 -0.32 3.32
N ILE A 76 -6.18 0.76 3.88
CA ILE A 76 -6.88 2.05 4.04
C ILE A 76 -7.08 2.67 2.66
N ALA A 77 -6.02 2.78 1.87
CA ALA A 77 -6.05 3.40 0.55
C ALA A 77 -6.99 2.67 -0.42
N SER A 78 -7.08 1.34 -0.37
CA SER A 78 -7.96 0.55 -1.23
C SER A 78 -9.45 0.86 -1.01
N ARG A 79 -9.85 1.22 0.21
CA ARG A 79 -11.22 1.68 0.48
C ARG A 79 -11.53 2.98 -0.27
N LEU A 80 -10.54 3.87 -0.37
CA LEU A 80 -10.66 5.14 -1.10
C LEU A 80 -10.74 4.95 -2.62
N ALA A 81 -10.22 3.83 -3.15
CA ALA A 81 -10.30 3.50 -4.58
C ALA A 81 -11.74 3.34 -5.10
N THR A 82 -12.70 3.11 -4.20
CA THR A 82 -14.13 3.01 -4.54
C THR A 82 -14.76 4.37 -4.85
N LEU A 83 -14.10 5.47 -4.47
CA LEU A 83 -14.60 6.81 -4.68
C LEU A 83 -14.44 7.25 -6.15
N PRO A 84 -15.42 7.96 -6.71
CA PRO A 84 -15.31 8.48 -8.07
C PRO A 84 -14.15 9.49 -8.17
N GLY A 85 -13.41 9.40 -9.28
CA GLY A 85 -12.26 10.29 -9.53
C GLY A 85 -11.09 10.07 -8.57
N VAL A 86 -10.98 8.88 -7.95
CA VAL A 86 -9.80 8.48 -7.17
C VAL A 86 -9.08 7.33 -7.89
N ARG A 87 -7.74 7.39 -7.89
CA ARG A 87 -6.86 6.28 -8.29
C ARG A 87 -5.87 6.02 -7.17
N VAL A 88 -5.52 4.76 -6.96
CA VAL A 88 -4.64 4.34 -5.87
C VAL A 88 -3.50 3.53 -6.45
N LEU A 89 -2.25 3.90 -6.12
CA LEU A 89 -1.05 3.17 -6.52
C LEU A 89 -0.24 2.80 -5.27
N ALA A 90 0.32 1.59 -5.27
CA ALA A 90 1.24 1.11 -4.23
C ALA A 90 2.69 1.10 -4.74
N GLY A 91 3.66 1.01 -3.82
CA GLY A 91 5.09 1.01 -4.18
C GLY A 91 5.63 2.42 -4.43
N VAL A 92 5.13 3.42 -3.71
CA VAL A 92 5.54 4.81 -3.94
C VAL A 92 7.05 4.99 -3.76
N ASN A 93 7.66 5.66 -4.72
CA ASN A 93 9.04 6.11 -4.68
C ASN A 93 9.13 7.57 -5.17
N LEU A 94 10.29 8.21 -4.99
CA LEU A 94 10.48 9.61 -5.40
C LEU A 94 10.22 9.84 -6.90
N PRO A 95 10.75 9.01 -7.83
CA PRO A 95 10.48 9.16 -9.26
C PRO A 95 9.00 9.12 -9.63
N MET A 96 8.23 8.23 -9.00
CA MET A 96 6.76 8.18 -9.14
C MET A 96 6.12 9.51 -8.71
N LEU A 97 6.49 10.02 -7.53
CA LEU A 97 5.98 11.27 -6.98
C LEU A 97 6.30 12.47 -7.86
N VAL A 98 7.55 12.60 -8.31
CA VAL A 98 7.97 13.69 -9.20
C VAL A 98 7.17 13.66 -10.51
N ARG A 99 6.98 12.48 -11.11
CA ARG A 99 6.11 12.34 -12.29
C ARG A 99 4.66 12.69 -11.96
N GLY A 100 4.15 12.24 -10.82
CA GLY A 100 2.81 12.59 -10.35
C GLY A 100 2.60 14.10 -10.27
N VAL A 101 3.57 14.83 -9.71
CA VAL A 101 3.51 16.29 -9.63
C VAL A 101 3.62 16.94 -11.02
N CYS A 102 4.48 16.45 -11.91
CA CYS A 102 4.64 17.01 -13.25
C CYS A 102 3.40 16.87 -14.15
N TYR A 103 2.64 15.77 -14.04
CA TYR A 103 1.53 15.44 -14.95
C TYR A 103 0.14 15.66 -14.34
N ARG A 104 0.04 16.30 -13.18
CA ARG A 104 -1.20 16.54 -12.45
C ARG A 104 -2.24 17.44 -13.16
N THR A 105 -1.90 18.03 -14.31
CA THR A 105 -2.85 18.77 -15.16
C THR A 105 -3.51 17.88 -16.21
N CYS A 106 -2.98 16.69 -16.46
CA CYS A 106 -3.56 15.70 -17.36
C CYS A 106 -4.83 15.08 -16.75
N ASP A 107 -5.54 14.29 -17.55
CA ASP A 107 -6.57 13.39 -17.04
C ASP A 107 -5.96 12.33 -16.10
N LEU A 108 -6.82 11.75 -15.27
CA LEU A 108 -6.39 10.92 -14.15
C LEU A 108 -5.75 9.59 -14.61
N ASP A 109 -6.19 9.04 -15.73
CA ASP A 109 -5.65 7.77 -16.25
C ASP A 109 -4.26 8.01 -16.89
N THR A 110 -4.10 9.09 -17.66
CA THR A 110 -2.76 9.52 -18.13
C THR A 110 -1.82 9.79 -16.96
N LEU A 111 -2.29 10.44 -15.89
CA LEU A 111 -1.49 10.69 -14.70
C LEU A 111 -1.01 9.38 -14.05
N VAL A 112 -1.88 8.38 -13.93
CA VAL A 112 -1.54 7.05 -13.43
C VAL A 112 -0.44 6.40 -14.28
N ASP A 113 -0.59 6.39 -15.60
CA ASP A 113 0.40 5.80 -16.50
C ASP A 113 1.78 6.47 -16.37
N LYS A 114 1.81 7.81 -16.26
CA LYS A 114 3.05 8.56 -16.08
C LYS A 114 3.69 8.30 -14.73
N ALA A 115 2.88 8.20 -13.66
CA ALA A 115 3.36 7.87 -12.33
C ALA A 115 3.96 6.45 -12.30
N LEU A 116 3.26 5.45 -12.82
CA LEU A 116 3.74 4.06 -12.91
C LEU A 116 5.01 3.95 -13.76
N ALA A 117 5.04 4.61 -14.92
CA ALA A 117 6.25 4.64 -15.75
C ALA A 117 7.42 5.30 -15.02
N GLY A 118 7.16 6.37 -14.26
CA GLY A 118 8.15 7.02 -13.40
C GLY A 118 8.70 6.08 -12.31
N ALA A 119 7.80 5.34 -11.68
CA ALA A 119 8.16 4.38 -10.63
C ALA A 119 9.10 3.30 -11.16
N ALA A 120 8.72 2.64 -12.26
CA ALA A 120 9.47 1.53 -12.85
C ALA A 120 10.81 1.99 -13.45
N LYS A 121 10.81 3.08 -14.22
CA LYS A 121 12.01 3.65 -14.84
C LYS A 121 12.91 4.40 -13.84
N GLY A 122 12.48 4.55 -12.60
CA GLY A 122 13.27 5.18 -11.55
C GLY A 122 14.20 4.23 -10.80
N VAL A 123 14.06 2.92 -11.02
CA VAL A 123 14.81 1.88 -10.29
C VAL A 123 15.99 1.42 -11.15
N HIS A 124 17.20 1.76 -10.71
CA HIS A 124 18.44 1.38 -11.37
C HIS A 124 19.51 0.98 -10.35
N ALA A 125 20.33 -0.01 -10.70
CA ALA A 125 21.58 -0.24 -9.99
C ALA A 125 22.58 0.87 -10.35
N ILE A 126 23.12 1.55 -9.33
CA ILE A 126 24.20 2.52 -9.52
C ILE A 126 25.51 1.80 -9.24
N GLY A 127 26.22 1.41 -10.31
CA GLY A 127 27.56 0.85 -10.25
C GLY A 127 28.61 1.85 -10.74
N PRO A 128 29.91 1.56 -10.54
CA PRO A 128 30.98 2.25 -11.24
C PRO A 128 30.70 2.21 -12.76
N LEU A 129 30.99 3.29 -13.49
CA LEU A 129 30.86 3.32 -14.96
C LEU A 129 31.78 2.24 -15.57
N VAL A 130 31.24 1.04 -15.77
CA VAL A 130 31.80 0.04 -16.67
C VAL A 130 30.99 0.18 -17.94
N ALA A 131 31.66 0.46 -19.06
CA ALA A 131 31.01 0.57 -20.36
C ALA A 131 30.11 -0.65 -20.58
N GLN A 132 28.80 -0.42 -20.66
CA GLN A 132 27.85 -1.48 -20.97
C GLN A 132 28.14 -1.93 -22.40
N THR A 133 28.78 -3.08 -22.56
CA THR A 133 28.73 -3.83 -23.80
C THR A 133 27.39 -4.55 -23.82
N ASP A 134 26.45 -4.06 -24.63
CA ASP A 134 25.20 -4.75 -24.93
C ASP A 134 25.50 -6.17 -25.42
N GLY A 135 25.19 -7.18 -24.61
CA GLY A 135 25.34 -8.57 -25.03
C GLY A 135 25.37 -9.58 -23.90
N CYS A 136 24.20 -9.92 -23.35
CA CYS A 136 23.97 -11.27 -22.84
C CYS A 136 22.49 -11.65 -22.97
N LYS A 137 22.22 -12.70 -23.75
CA LYS A 137 20.92 -13.37 -23.80
C LYS A 137 20.57 -13.87 -22.39
N PRO A 138 19.28 -13.89 -21.98
CA PRO A 138 18.92 -14.45 -20.70
C PRO A 138 19.29 -15.94 -20.67
N ALA A 139 20.20 -16.30 -19.76
CA ALA A 139 20.40 -17.68 -19.35
C ALA A 139 19.25 -18.09 -18.41
N GLY A 140 18.84 -19.35 -18.53
CA GLY A 140 17.58 -19.90 -18.02
C GLY A 140 17.28 -19.68 -16.55
N GLU A 141 15.98 -19.71 -16.26
CA GLU A 141 15.36 -19.63 -14.94
C GLU A 141 16.01 -20.62 -13.97
N ALA A 142 16.74 -20.09 -12.97
CA ALA A 142 16.98 -20.78 -11.72
C ALA A 142 15.94 -20.24 -10.72
N GLU A 143 14.84 -20.98 -10.60
CA GLU A 143 13.78 -20.70 -9.66
C GLU A 143 14.31 -20.83 -8.22
N CYS A 144 14.28 -19.73 -7.47
CA CYS A 144 14.58 -19.71 -6.06
C CYS A 144 13.33 -20.20 -5.30
N ALA A 145 13.18 -21.51 -5.17
CA ALA A 145 12.10 -22.12 -4.42
C ALA A 145 12.32 -21.91 -2.90
N PRO A 146 11.30 -21.46 -2.13
CA PRO A 146 11.40 -21.38 -0.68
C PRO A 146 11.33 -22.79 -0.05
N PRO A 147 11.99 -23.03 1.09
CA PRO A 147 11.97 -24.35 1.73
C PRO A 147 10.60 -24.65 2.35
N GLY A 148 9.98 -25.72 1.84
CA GLY A 148 9.13 -26.68 2.56
C GLY A 148 8.08 -26.15 3.53
N VAL A 149 6.95 -25.69 3.01
CA VAL A 149 5.68 -25.75 3.76
C VAL A 149 4.85 -26.88 3.16
N PRO A 150 4.45 -27.91 3.93
CA PRO A 150 3.66 -29.01 3.39
C PRO A 150 2.27 -28.51 2.98
N ILE A 151 1.97 -28.62 1.69
CA ILE A 151 0.64 -28.35 1.12
C ILE A 151 -0.26 -29.53 1.50
N VAL A 152 -1.24 -29.30 2.37
CA VAL A 152 -2.31 -30.27 2.64
C VAL A 152 -3.27 -30.23 1.45
N THR A 153 -3.36 -31.35 0.71
CA THR A 153 -4.32 -31.54 -0.39
C THR A 153 -5.50 -32.42 0.05
N PRO A 154 -6.71 -32.23 -0.52
CA PRO A 154 -7.94 -32.86 -0.03
C PRO A 154 -8.07 -34.37 -0.32
N SER A 155 -7.01 -35.05 -0.75
CA SER A 155 -7.04 -36.44 -1.22
C SER A 155 -6.74 -37.51 -0.16
N ASN A 156 -6.43 -37.13 1.09
CA ASN A 156 -6.25 -38.08 2.21
C ASN A 156 -7.40 -38.06 3.21
N LEU A 157 -8.63 -38.01 2.71
CA LEU A 157 -9.82 -38.25 3.52
C LEU A 157 -10.14 -39.77 3.54
N SER A 158 -10.29 -40.31 4.74
CA SER A 158 -10.67 -41.71 5.09
C SER A 158 -9.49 -42.67 5.22
N THR A 159 -9.26 -43.39 6.32
CA THR A 159 -10.21 -44.02 7.25
C THR A 159 -9.53 -44.27 8.60
N ALA A 160 -10.14 -43.84 9.72
CA ALA A 160 -10.13 -44.55 11.01
C ALA A 160 -10.92 -43.76 12.08
N ALA A 161 -12.08 -44.28 12.45
CA ALA A 161 -12.68 -44.16 13.78
C ALA A 161 -12.83 -45.62 14.30
N PRO A 162 -13.15 -45.90 15.59
CA PRO A 162 -13.48 -44.97 16.69
C PRO A 162 -12.79 -45.31 18.04
N SER A 163 -12.88 -44.42 19.04
CA SER A 163 -13.49 -44.74 20.35
C SER A 163 -13.60 -43.49 21.24
N GLU A 164 -14.84 -43.22 21.63
CA GLU A 164 -15.36 -42.66 22.88
C GLU A 164 -14.36 -42.14 23.94
N ALA A 165 -14.58 -40.90 24.43
CA ALA A 165 -15.10 -40.68 25.79
C ALA A 165 -15.23 -39.18 26.14
N ALA A 166 -16.45 -38.80 26.51
CA ALA A 166 -16.83 -37.88 27.59
C ALA A 166 -16.48 -36.37 27.49
N CYS A 167 -17.51 -35.60 27.16
CA CYS A 167 -17.76 -34.28 27.76
C CYS A 167 -17.91 -34.39 29.29
N PRO A 168 -17.61 -33.30 30.01
CA PRO A 168 -18.50 -32.87 31.07
C PRO A 168 -19.01 -31.46 30.80
N SER A 169 -20.34 -31.37 30.82
CA SER A 169 -21.09 -30.15 31.08
C SER A 169 -20.74 -29.59 32.46
N ALA A 170 -20.56 -28.27 32.55
CA ALA A 170 -20.93 -27.52 33.74
C ALA A 170 -21.32 -26.08 33.36
N CYS A 171 -22.63 -25.88 33.18
CA CYS A 171 -23.27 -24.62 33.53
C CYS A 171 -22.94 -24.29 34.99
N GLY A 172 -22.43 -23.09 35.24
CA GLY A 172 -22.28 -22.53 36.57
C GLY A 172 -22.51 -21.03 36.50
N ALA A 173 -23.77 -20.63 36.63
CA ALA A 173 -24.16 -19.24 36.85
C ALA A 173 -23.46 -18.68 38.10
N ASN A 174 -22.96 -17.44 38.01
CA ASN A 174 -22.60 -16.65 39.17
C ASN A 174 -23.86 -15.92 39.68
N PRO A 175 -24.33 -16.15 40.92
CA PRO A 175 -25.55 -15.53 41.44
C PRO A 175 -25.34 -14.15 42.08
N ASN A 176 -24.15 -13.53 42.01
CA ASN A 176 -23.91 -12.24 42.66
C ASN A 176 -23.49 -11.16 41.66
N GLY A 177 -24.48 -10.41 41.18
CA GLY A 177 -24.26 -9.18 40.44
C GLY A 177 -23.62 -8.09 41.30
N ASN A 178 -22.45 -7.60 40.88
CA ASN A 178 -22.04 -6.19 41.02
C ASN A 178 -20.82 -5.91 40.12
N PRO A 179 -20.67 -4.71 39.52
CA PRO A 179 -19.54 -4.38 38.64
C PRO A 179 -18.35 -3.80 39.39
N ARG A 180 -17.15 -4.06 38.88
CA ARG A 180 -16.00 -3.14 38.89
C ARG A 180 -15.29 -3.23 37.56
#